data_AF-A0A178HNM3-F1
#
_entry.id   AF-A0A178HNM3-F1
#
_cell.length_a   1.000
_cell.length_b   1.000
_cell.length_c   1.000
_cell.angle_alpha   90.00
_cell.angle_beta   90.00
_cell.angle_gamma   90.00
#
_symmetry.space_group_name_H-M   'P 1'
#
loop_
_entity.id
_entity.type
_entity.pdbx_description
1 polymer ?
#
loop_
_entity_poly.entity_id
_entity_poly.type
_entity_poly.pdbx_seq_one_letter_code
_entity_poly.pdbx_strand_id
1 'polypeptide(L)'
;MIPYPPLGPRALASYQRLRLEIDALKNVLDQRKPSGNMGLPTVRALESVRHRANKLFCRHADLPWFPWLTEPTLSQADFVILVARLAAGLRQFEALHADQLAPWPDEDDDFDDAPAPRRDDGLPSPHL
;
A
#
# COMPACT_ATOMS: atom_id res chain seq x y z
N MET A 1 27.17 8.91 -0.14
CA MET A 1 26.15 7.88 0.11
C MET A 1 26.66 6.59 -0.48
N ILE A 2 26.76 5.51 0.31
CA ILE A 2 27.15 4.20 -0.22
C ILE A 2 25.91 3.65 -0.95
N PRO A 3 25.99 3.26 -2.23
CA PRO A 3 24.83 2.73 -2.95
C PRO A 3 24.36 1.44 -2.27
N TYR A 4 23.05 1.35 -1.99
CA TYR A 4 22.45 0.12 -1.49
C TYR A 4 22.51 -0.96 -2.59
N PRO A 5 22.64 -2.24 -2.21
CA PRO A 5 22.75 -3.31 -3.19
C PRO A 5 21.50 -3.35 -4.08
N PRO A 6 21.65 -3.69 -5.37
CA PRO A 6 20.54 -3.68 -6.30
C PRO A 6 19.45 -4.67 -5.88
N LEU A 7 18.19 -4.24 -6.00
CA LEU A 7 17.01 -5.04 -5.73
C LEU A 7 16.85 -6.11 -6.81
N GLY A 8 16.85 -7.37 -6.39
CA GLY A 8 16.50 -8.47 -7.29
C GLY A 8 15.01 -8.43 -7.71
N PRO A 9 14.62 -9.13 -8.79
CA PRO A 9 13.24 -9.13 -9.29
C PRO A 9 12.19 -9.51 -8.25
N ARG A 10 12.52 -10.43 -7.35
CA ARG A 10 11.64 -10.84 -6.24
C ARG A 10 11.43 -9.75 -5.20
N ALA A 11 12.46 -8.93 -4.94
CA ALA A 11 12.38 -7.82 -4.01
C ALA A 11 11.52 -6.71 -4.60
N LEU A 12 11.71 -6.38 -5.88
CA LEU A 12 10.87 -5.42 -6.61
C LEU A 12 9.39 -5.83 -6.63
N ALA A 13 9.09 -7.10 -6.97
CA ALA A 13 7.72 -7.61 -6.94
C ALA A 13 7.13 -7.61 -5.52
N SER A 14 7.95 -7.85 -4.50
CA SER A 14 7.50 -7.78 -3.09
C SER A 14 7.22 -6.36 -2.64
N TYR A 15 8.05 -5.40 -3.07
CA TYR A 15 7.85 -3.98 -2.85
C TYR A 15 6.55 -3.48 -3.51
N GLN A 16 6.33 -3.77 -4.79
CA GLN A 16 5.10 -3.35 -5.50
C GLN A 16 3.83 -3.88 -4.81
N ARG A 17 3.83 -5.15 -4.39
CA ARG A 17 2.72 -5.74 -3.64
C ARG A 17 2.52 -5.07 -2.28
N LEU A 18 3.60 -4.83 -1.56
CA LEU A 18 3.56 -4.17 -0.25
C LEU A 18 2.97 -2.76 -0.37
N ARG A 19 3.41 -2.01 -1.38
CA ARG A 19 2.92 -0.67 -1.69
C ARG A 19 1.42 -0.66 -1.97
N LEU A 20 0.95 -1.50 -2.90
CA LEU A 20 -0.48 -1.63 -3.21
C LEU A 20 -1.32 -2.00 -1.98
N GLU A 21 -0.84 -2.91 -1.14
CA GLU A 21 -1.53 -3.30 0.10
C GLU A 21 -1.60 -2.12 1.10
N ILE A 22 -0.52 -1.33 1.26
CA ILE A 22 -0.48 -0.16 2.13
C ILE A 22 -1.40 0.96 1.61
N ASP A 23 -1.40 1.23 0.31
CA ASP A 23 -2.25 2.26 -0.29
C ASP A 23 -3.74 1.89 -0.18
N ALA A 24 -4.09 0.61 -0.36
CA ALA A 24 -5.44 0.14 -0.10
C ALA A 24 -5.86 0.35 1.37
N LEU A 25 -4.98 0.08 2.34
CA LEU A 25 -5.26 0.32 3.77
C LEU A 25 -5.41 1.80 4.08
N LYS A 26 -4.58 2.68 3.51
CA LYS A 26 -4.69 4.14 3.63
C LYS A 26 -6.01 4.65 3.05
N ASN A 27 -6.38 4.23 1.84
CA ASN A 27 -7.64 4.62 1.21
C ASN A 27 -8.86 4.25 2.06
N VAL A 28 -8.84 3.08 2.71
CA VAL A 28 -9.91 2.68 3.63
C VAL A 28 -9.99 3.60 4.85
N LEU A 29 -8.85 4.03 5.38
CA LEU A 29 -8.78 4.96 6.52
C LEU A 29 -9.24 6.38 6.16
N ASP A 30 -9.01 6.81 4.93
CA ASP A 30 -9.37 8.15 4.46
C ASP A 30 -10.86 8.22 4.09
N GLN A 31 -11.38 7.20 3.38
CA GLN A 31 -12.75 7.20 2.86
C GLN A 31 -13.79 6.81 3.91
N ARG A 32 -13.45 5.87 4.78
CA ARG A 32 -14.33 5.44 5.86
C ARG A 32 -13.69 5.96 7.13
N LYS A 33 -14.44 6.60 8.01
CA LYS A 33 -14.02 6.73 9.41
C LYS A 33 -14.41 5.39 10.06
N PRO A 34 -13.56 4.34 10.07
CA PRO A 34 -13.92 3.12 10.75
C PRO A 34 -14.28 3.46 12.21
N SER A 35 -15.07 2.63 12.84
CA SER A 35 -15.37 2.74 14.26
C SER A 35 -15.57 1.34 14.83
N GLY A 36 -15.21 1.18 16.11
CA GLY A 36 -15.32 -0.10 16.81
C GLY A 36 -14.08 -0.99 16.69
N ASN A 37 -14.26 -2.26 17.06
CA ASN A 37 -13.18 -3.25 17.08
C ASN A 37 -12.88 -3.77 15.67
N MET A 38 -11.59 -3.97 15.39
CA MET A 38 -11.14 -4.54 14.13
C MET A 38 -11.51 -6.03 14.05
N GLY A 39 -12.18 -6.43 12.97
CA GLY A 39 -12.49 -7.83 12.73
C GLY A 39 -11.23 -8.67 12.45
N LEU A 40 -11.31 -9.97 12.75
CA LEU A 40 -10.26 -10.95 12.46
C LEU A 40 -9.72 -10.90 11.01
N PRO A 41 -10.55 -10.69 9.96
CA PRO A 41 -10.04 -10.57 8.59
C PRO A 41 -9.06 -9.39 8.43
N THR A 42 -9.35 -8.25 9.04
CA THR A 42 -8.48 -7.06 8.93
C THR A 42 -7.20 -7.23 9.72
N VAL A 43 -7.25 -7.86 10.89
CA VAL A 43 -6.06 -8.22 11.66
C VAL A 43 -5.15 -9.16 10.86
N ARG A 44 -5.73 -10.19 10.21
CA ARG A 44 -4.98 -11.11 9.33
C ARG A 44 -4.37 -10.41 8.12
N ALA A 45 -5.11 -9.47 7.51
CA ALA A 45 -4.58 -8.67 6.41
C ALA A 45 -3.38 -7.83 6.87
N LEU A 46 -3.51 -7.12 8.00
CA LEU A 46 -2.43 -6.32 8.55
C LEU A 46 -1.20 -7.18 8.92
N GLU A 47 -1.41 -8.35 9.49
CA GLU A 47 -0.32 -9.30 9.81
C GLU A 47 0.42 -9.77 8.55
N SER A 48 -0.30 -10.00 7.44
CA SER A 48 0.30 -10.32 6.15
C SER A 48 1.15 -9.17 5.60
N VAL A 49 0.64 -7.94 5.64
CA VAL A 49 1.37 -6.73 5.21
C VAL A 49 2.62 -6.55 6.06
N ARG A 50 2.50 -6.68 7.38
CA ARG A 50 3.60 -6.63 8.33
C ARG A 50 4.70 -7.64 8.00
N HIS A 51 4.31 -8.90 7.78
CA HIS A 51 5.26 -9.96 7.46
C HIS A 51 6.01 -9.69 6.17
N ARG A 52 5.31 -9.17 5.15
CA ARG A 52 5.91 -8.77 3.88
C ARG A 52 6.89 -7.60 4.06
N ALA A 53 6.51 -6.58 4.84
CA ALA A 53 7.38 -5.46 5.20
C ALA A 53 8.66 -5.94 5.88
N ASN A 54 8.54 -6.74 6.94
CA ASN A 54 9.71 -7.30 7.64
C ASN A 54 10.61 -8.13 6.72
N LYS A 55 10.04 -8.92 5.80
CA LYS A 55 10.82 -9.68 4.82
C LYS A 55 11.55 -8.81 3.82
N LEU A 56 10.96 -7.69 3.41
CA LEU A 56 11.59 -6.73 2.50
C LEU A 56 12.69 -5.93 3.23
N PHE A 57 12.42 -5.53 4.47
CA PHE A 57 13.28 -4.66 5.26
C PHE A 57 14.43 -5.39 5.97
N CYS A 58 14.41 -6.72 6.04
CA CYS A 58 15.37 -7.50 6.84
C CYS A 58 16.85 -7.28 6.48
N ARG A 59 17.14 -6.75 5.28
CA ARG A 59 18.50 -6.44 4.81
C ARG A 59 18.92 -4.98 5.05
N HIS A 60 18.05 -4.17 5.63
CA HIS A 60 18.24 -2.74 5.85
C HIS A 60 18.19 -2.46 7.35
N ALA A 61 19.35 -2.21 7.96
CA ALA A 61 19.44 -1.91 9.39
C ALA A 61 18.73 -0.61 9.78
N ASP A 62 18.57 0.32 8.82
CA ASP A 62 17.96 1.63 9.02
C ASP A 62 16.42 1.59 8.98
N LEU A 63 15.82 0.45 8.61
CA LEU A 63 14.38 0.31 8.45
C LEU A 63 13.72 -0.31 9.69
N PRO A 64 12.47 0.05 9.99
CA PRO A 64 11.77 -0.44 11.17
C PRO A 64 11.47 -1.94 11.06
N TRP A 65 11.62 -2.64 12.18
CA TRP A 65 11.05 -3.97 12.38
C TRP A 65 9.71 -3.86 13.11
N PHE A 66 8.73 -4.64 12.66
CA PHE A 66 7.38 -4.63 13.21
C PHE A 66 7.14 -5.93 14.00
N PRO A 67 6.75 -5.89 15.28
CA PRO A 67 6.46 -7.09 16.08
C PRO A 67 5.14 -7.76 15.66
N TRP A 68 4.98 -9.04 16.01
CA TRP A 68 3.74 -9.79 15.76
C TRP A 68 2.57 -9.15 16.51
N LEU A 69 1.38 -9.17 15.90
CA LEU A 69 0.16 -8.71 16.56
C LEU A 69 -0.31 -9.80 17.55
N THR A 70 0.07 -9.66 18.82
CA THR A 70 -0.23 -10.65 19.88
C THR A 70 -1.48 -10.31 20.70
N GLU A 71 -2.05 -9.12 20.51
CA GLU A 71 -3.18 -8.61 21.29
C GLU A 71 -4.53 -9.15 20.76
N PRO A 72 -5.47 -9.57 21.63
CA PRO A 72 -6.75 -10.15 21.23
C PRO A 72 -7.72 -9.14 20.60
N THR A 73 -7.50 -7.84 20.81
CA THR A 73 -8.31 -6.77 20.23
C THR A 73 -7.43 -5.61 19.78
N LEU A 74 -7.21 -5.50 18.48
CA LEU A 74 -6.55 -4.34 17.88
C LEU A 74 -7.55 -3.17 17.88
N SER A 75 -7.25 -2.09 18.59
CA SER A 75 -8.08 -0.89 18.51
C SER A 75 -7.91 -0.23 17.14
N GLN A 76 -8.86 0.61 16.75
CA GLN A 76 -8.73 1.41 15.54
C GLN A 76 -7.53 2.36 15.60
N ALA A 77 -7.23 2.93 16.78
CA ALA A 77 -6.07 3.79 16.95
C ALA A 77 -4.77 3.02 16.67
N ASP A 78 -4.65 1.79 17.21
CA ASP A 78 -3.51 0.92 16.94
C ASP A 78 -3.40 0.58 15.46
N PHE A 79 -4.52 0.28 14.81
CA PHE A 79 -4.57 0.03 13.37
C PHE A 79 -4.06 1.22 12.56
N VAL A 80 -4.56 2.44 12.82
CA VAL A 80 -4.11 3.67 12.14
C VAL A 80 -2.62 3.90 12.36
N ILE A 81 -2.14 3.76 13.60
CA ILE A 81 -0.71 3.93 13.93
C ILE A 81 0.15 2.91 13.19
N LEU A 82 -0.27 1.64 13.13
CA LEU A 82 0.47 0.60 12.43
C LEU A 82 0.54 0.83 10.93
N VAL A 83 -0.58 1.20 10.30
CA VAL A 83 -0.62 1.55 8.87
C VAL A 83 0.29 2.75 8.58
N ALA A 84 0.24 3.79 9.41
CA ALA A 84 1.10 4.96 9.26
C ALA A 84 2.60 4.62 9.39
N ARG A 85 2.96 3.76 10.36
CA ARG A 85 4.34 3.30 10.52
C ARG A 85 4.82 2.42 9.36
N LEU A 86 3.95 1.55 8.83
CA LEU A 86 4.24 0.74 7.65
C LEU A 86 4.48 1.64 6.42
N ALA A 87 3.63 2.65 6.22
CA ALA A 87 3.78 3.62 5.14
C ALA A 87 5.07 4.44 5.27
N ALA A 88 5.42 4.90 6.48
CA ALA A 88 6.67 5.60 6.73
C ALA A 88 7.90 4.73 6.44
N GLY A 89 7.88 3.46 6.88
CA GLY A 89 8.95 2.50 6.58
C GLY A 89 9.08 2.22 5.08
N LEU A 90 7.96 2.13 4.36
CA LEU A 90 7.96 1.99 2.91
C LEU A 90 8.59 3.21 2.21
N ARG A 91 8.19 4.43 2.59
CA ARG A 91 8.79 5.67 2.03
C ARG A 91 10.29 5.76 2.29
N GLN A 92 10.74 5.33 3.47
CA GLN A 92 12.16 5.28 3.76
C GLN A 92 12.87 4.27 2.86
N PHE A 93 12.29 3.07 2.67
CA PHE A 93 12.83 2.09 1.70
C PHE A 93 12.89 2.67 0.28
N GLU A 94 11.86 3.40 -0.15
CA GLU A 94 11.84 4.08 -1.46
C GLU A 94 12.99 5.08 -1.58
N ALA A 95 13.24 5.88 -0.54
CA ALA A 95 14.35 6.83 -0.53
C ALA A 95 15.73 6.15 -0.60
N LEU A 96 15.89 4.94 -0.03
CA LEU A 96 17.16 4.19 -0.10
C LEU A 96 17.43 3.59 -1.49
N HIS A 97 16.38 3.37 -2.29
CA HIS A 97 16.42 2.72 -3.61
C HIS A 97 15.82 3.59 -4.73
N ALA A 98 15.84 4.91 -4.56
CA ALA A 98 15.21 5.86 -5.49
C ALA A 98 15.79 5.78 -6.91
N ASP A 99 17.02 5.30 -7.05
CA ASP A 99 17.70 5.06 -8.33
C ASP A 99 17.20 3.81 -9.07
N GLN A 100 16.56 2.88 -8.37
CA GLN A 100 16.13 1.58 -8.90
C GLN A 100 14.62 1.45 -8.99
N LEU A 101 13.90 2.19 -8.16
CA LEU A 101 12.46 2.26 -8.18
C LEU A 101 12.08 3.37 -9.15
N ALA A 102 11.51 3.00 -10.29
CA ALA A 102 10.95 3.98 -11.21
C ALA A 102 9.95 4.89 -10.47
N PRO A 103 9.87 6.19 -10.81
CA PRO A 103 8.75 7.02 -10.39
C PRO A 103 7.46 6.28 -10.70
N TRP A 104 6.59 6.17 -9.71
CA TRP A 104 5.22 5.73 -9.97
C TRP A 104 4.60 6.78 -10.90
N PRO A 105 3.72 6.41 -11.86
CA PRO A 105 2.88 7.42 -12.51
C PRO A 105 2.24 8.25 -11.39
N ASP A 106 2.42 9.56 -11.44
CA ASP A 106 2.03 10.47 -10.37
C ASP A 106 0.58 10.19 -9.93
N GLU A 107 0.29 10.30 -8.63
CA GLU A 107 -1.09 10.23 -8.10
C GLU A 107 -1.98 11.38 -8.63
N ASP A 108 -1.45 12.23 -9.51
CA ASP A 108 -2.12 13.31 -10.26
C ASP A 108 -2.77 12.83 -11.58
N ASP A 109 -2.71 11.54 -11.93
CA ASP A 109 -3.69 10.99 -12.89
C ASP A 109 -5.03 10.88 -12.17
N ASP A 110 -5.68 12.04 -12.03
CA ASP A 110 -7.11 12.18 -11.84
C ASP A 110 -7.80 11.15 -12.74
N PHE A 111 -8.24 10.06 -12.12
CA PHE A 111 -9.12 9.05 -12.72
C PHE A 111 -10.55 9.62 -12.93
N ASP A 112 -10.62 10.92 -13.17
CA ASP A 112 -11.78 11.80 -13.19
C ASP A 112 -11.79 12.67 -14.46
N ASP A 113 -11.23 12.21 -15.59
CA ASP A 113 -11.63 12.76 -16.91
C ASP A 113 -11.33 11.85 -18.12
N ALA A 114 -11.47 10.53 -17.97
CA ALA A 114 -11.61 9.68 -19.15
C ALA A 114 -13.09 9.70 -19.57
N PRO A 115 -13.51 10.44 -20.62
CA PRO A 115 -14.82 10.22 -21.19
C PRO A 115 -14.89 8.75 -21.58
N ALA A 116 -15.86 8.02 -21.03
CA ALA A 116 -16.12 6.63 -21.38
C ALA A 116 -15.98 6.48 -22.91
N PRO A 117 -15.25 5.46 -23.41
CA PRO A 117 -15.12 5.27 -24.85
C PRO A 117 -16.54 5.26 -25.42
N ARG A 118 -16.84 6.26 -26.26
CA ARG A 118 -18.10 6.30 -26.99
C ARG A 118 -18.21 4.95 -27.68
N ARG A 119 -19.14 4.13 -27.22
CA ARG A 119 -19.62 3.00 -28.01
C ARG A 119 -20.26 3.63 -29.24
N ASP A 120 -19.48 3.75 -30.29
CA ASP A 120 -19.96 4.06 -31.64
C ASP A 120 -20.57 2.78 -32.23
N ASP A 121 -21.48 2.16 -31.46
CA ASP A 121 -22.36 1.13 -31.96
C ASP A 121 -23.55 1.90 -32.53
N GLY A 122 -23.45 2.28 -33.80
CA GLY A 122 -24.42 3.10 -34.55
C GLY A 122 -25.84 2.52 -34.61
N LEU A 123 -26.49 2.44 -33.46
CA LEU A 123 -27.87 2.02 -33.28
C LEU A 123 -28.68 3.23 -32.82
N PRO A 124 -29.76 3.60 -33.54
CA PRO A 124 -30.61 4.71 -33.14
C PRO A 124 -31.29 4.38 -31.80
N SER A 125 -31.17 5.30 -30.85
CA SER A 125 -31.89 5.23 -29.57
C SER A 125 -33.41 5.41 -29.82
N PRO A 126 -34.28 4.58 -29.23
CA PRO A 126 -35.72 4.80 -29.30
C PRO A 126 -36.10 5.93 -28.34
N HIS A 127 -36.56 7.05 -28.90
CA HIS A 127 -37.21 8.11 -28.15
C HIS A 127 -38.56 7.63 -27.61
N LEU A 128 -38.76 7.79 -26.30
CA LEU A 128 -40.05 8.09 -25.68
C LEU A 128 -39.96 9.49 -25.09
#